data_AF-A0A3M2CT47-F1
#
_entry.id   AF-A0A3M2CT47-F1
#
_cell.length_a   1.000
_cell.length_b   1.000
_cell.length_c   1.000
_cell.angle_alpha   90.00
_cell.angle_beta   90.00
_cell.angle_gamma   90.00
#
_symmetry.space_group_name_H-M   'P 1'
#
loop_
_entity.id
_entity.type
_entity.pdbx_description
1 polymer ?
#
loop_
_entity_poly.entity_id
_entity_poly.type
_entity_poly.pdbx_seq_one_letter_code
_entity_poly.pdbx_strand_id
1 'polypeptide(L)'
;MKRGHLGRVTSAVHRYLMTEGGPRPDISQQYLSDLREKWMLCQSPEDRHQKSRRFIGRLVELQFAEWLESNGWSDLGLEAFRVGPDIDANKEGRRVAFEVKFIGRQNTDFAAFLQSNAGQSAATSVSPYDAKNYLMFRVYEAAKQLQRINCDRIAVVVVEDVAWANFETQVTEGWIEWANPQFSDRHSERWTKFVQSQKTRYPNLSDDLQPTVRSLNEVWILIMRSDFQYDLVGSYPLKE
;
A
#
# COMPACT_ATOMS: atom_id res chain seq x y z
N MET A 1 4.35 31.87 -7.31
CA MET A 1 3.54 30.76 -7.88
C MET A 1 4.23 29.45 -7.54
N LYS A 2 3.63 28.60 -6.70
CA LYS A 2 4.13 27.23 -6.51
C LYS A 2 3.89 26.48 -7.83
N ARG A 3 4.95 25.95 -8.45
CA ARG A 3 4.79 25.02 -9.59
C ARG A 3 3.93 23.84 -9.11
N GLY A 4 2.94 23.44 -9.89
CA GLY A 4 2.07 22.31 -9.54
C GLY A 4 2.86 21.01 -9.35
N HIS A 5 2.30 20.04 -8.62
CA HIS A 5 2.95 18.77 -8.31
C HIS A 5 2.88 17.74 -9.46
N LEU A 6 2.39 18.14 -10.64
CA LEU A 6 2.20 17.25 -11.79
C LEU A 6 3.49 16.50 -12.14
N GLY A 7 4.63 17.19 -12.15
CA GLY A 7 5.92 16.56 -12.45
C GLY A 7 6.28 15.41 -11.50
N ARG A 8 5.87 15.45 -10.22
CA ARG A 8 6.12 14.38 -9.23
C ARG A 8 5.13 13.22 -9.34
N VAL A 9 3.94 13.49 -9.88
CA VAL A 9 2.97 12.44 -10.20
C VAL A 9 3.42 11.69 -11.45
N THR A 10 3.87 12.43 -12.46
CA THR A 10 4.15 11.86 -13.77
C THR A 10 5.59 11.38 -13.94
N SER A 11 6.53 11.81 -13.09
CA SER A 11 7.96 11.45 -13.19
C SER A 11 8.17 9.95 -13.23
N ALA A 12 7.61 9.22 -12.26
CA ALA A 12 7.76 7.77 -12.17
C ALA A 12 7.13 7.05 -13.37
N VAL A 13 5.97 7.52 -13.85
CA VAL A 13 5.33 6.97 -15.06
C VAL A 13 6.21 7.19 -16.29
N HIS A 14 6.72 8.41 -16.49
CA HIS A 14 7.59 8.70 -17.63
C HIS A 14 8.91 7.94 -17.55
N ARG A 15 9.52 7.87 -16.37
CA ARG A 15 10.80 7.20 -16.14
C ARG A 15 10.71 5.71 -16.44
N TYR A 16 9.70 5.03 -15.92
CA TYR A 16 9.64 3.59 -16.02
C TYR A 16 8.84 3.11 -17.21
N LEU A 17 7.72 3.76 -17.55
CA LEU A 17 6.73 3.21 -18.47
C LEU A 17 6.75 3.83 -19.87
N MET A 18 7.50 4.92 -20.11
CA MET A 18 7.48 5.63 -21.39
C MET A 18 8.83 5.53 -22.11
N THR A 19 8.78 5.49 -23.44
CA THR A 19 9.90 5.72 -24.36
C THR A 19 9.55 6.90 -25.29
N GLU A 20 10.48 7.29 -26.16
CA GLU A 20 10.27 8.40 -27.12
C GLU A 20 9.02 8.22 -28.01
N GLY A 21 8.56 6.97 -28.21
CA GLY A 21 7.41 6.63 -29.06
C GLY A 21 6.10 6.32 -28.33
N GLY A 22 6.05 6.37 -26.99
CA GLY A 22 4.86 6.02 -26.21
C GLY A 22 5.14 5.04 -25.06
N PRO A 23 4.12 4.30 -24.57
CA PRO A 23 4.33 3.29 -23.54
C PRO A 23 5.30 2.21 -24.01
N ARG A 24 6.16 1.73 -23.10
CA ARG A 24 7.08 0.65 -23.43
C ARG A 24 6.32 -0.62 -23.85
N PRO A 25 6.84 -1.36 -24.84
CA PRO A 25 6.14 -2.53 -25.40
C PRO A 25 6.14 -3.75 -24.47
N ASP A 26 7.03 -3.79 -23.48
CA ASP A 26 7.20 -4.88 -22.53
C ASP A 26 6.32 -4.75 -21.27
N ILE A 27 5.51 -3.69 -21.15
CA ILE A 27 4.60 -3.52 -20.02
C ILE A 27 3.41 -4.47 -20.16
N SER A 28 3.03 -5.15 -19.09
CA SER A 28 1.84 -5.99 -19.09
C SER A 28 0.57 -5.17 -19.38
N GLN A 29 -0.33 -5.73 -20.19
CA GLN A 29 -1.58 -5.06 -20.56
C GLN A 29 -2.46 -4.75 -19.35
N GLN A 30 -2.42 -5.61 -18.32
CA GLN A 30 -3.14 -5.39 -17.07
C GLN A 30 -2.59 -4.16 -16.33
N TYR A 31 -1.26 -4.03 -16.21
CA TYR A 31 -0.63 -2.89 -15.55
C TYR A 31 -0.95 -1.57 -16.26
N LEU A 32 -0.86 -1.56 -17.60
CA LEU A 32 -1.31 -0.41 -18.41
C LEU A 32 -2.79 -0.10 -18.23
N SER A 33 -3.64 -1.12 -18.11
CA SER A 33 -5.08 -0.92 -17.91
C SER A 33 -5.38 -0.28 -16.55
N ASP A 34 -4.68 -0.70 -15.50
CA ASP A 34 -4.88 -0.18 -14.14
C ASP A 34 -4.39 1.27 -14.00
N LEU A 35 -3.37 1.66 -14.77
CA LEU A 35 -2.85 3.05 -14.82
C LEU A 35 -3.59 3.97 -15.81
N ARG A 36 -4.60 3.49 -16.53
CA ARG A 36 -5.44 4.37 -17.34
C ARG A 36 -6.49 5.05 -16.46
N GLU A 37 -6.56 6.38 -16.53
CA GLU A 37 -7.54 7.20 -15.80
C GLU A 37 -8.98 7.10 -16.37
N LYS A 38 -9.46 5.88 -16.61
CA LYS A 38 -10.85 5.63 -17.06
C LYS A 38 -11.84 5.60 -15.90
N TRP A 39 -11.35 5.60 -14.67
CA TRP A 39 -12.18 5.56 -13.47
C TRP A 39 -13.09 6.79 -13.36
N MET A 40 -12.64 7.97 -13.81
CA MET A 40 -13.45 9.20 -13.85
C MET A 40 -14.73 9.07 -14.68
N LEU A 41 -14.73 8.18 -15.68
CA LEU A 41 -15.86 7.96 -16.58
C LEU A 41 -16.94 7.02 -15.97
N CYS A 42 -16.68 6.45 -14.80
CA CYS A 42 -17.62 5.57 -14.13
C CYS A 42 -18.77 6.38 -13.50
N GLN A 43 -20.00 5.94 -13.74
CA GLN A 43 -21.22 6.60 -13.27
C GLN A 43 -21.41 6.43 -11.76
N SER A 44 -21.20 5.22 -11.23
CA SER A 44 -21.26 4.98 -9.78
C SER A 44 -20.06 5.60 -9.06
N PRO A 45 -20.27 6.40 -7.99
CA PRO A 45 -19.21 6.88 -7.11
C PRO A 45 -18.39 5.75 -6.47
N GLU A 46 -19.04 4.64 -6.10
CA GLU A 46 -18.40 3.48 -5.49
C GLU A 46 -17.45 2.79 -6.48
N ASP A 47 -17.91 2.56 -7.71
CA ASP A 47 -17.08 1.99 -8.78
C ASP A 47 -15.91 2.91 -9.13
N ARG A 48 -16.17 4.22 -9.18
CA ARG A 48 -15.13 5.24 -9.40
C ARG A 48 -14.07 5.19 -8.32
N HIS A 49 -14.48 5.13 -7.05
CA HIS A 49 -13.57 5.07 -5.91
C HIS A 49 -12.77 3.76 -5.88
N GLN A 50 -13.41 2.61 -6.14
CA GLN A 50 -12.70 1.33 -6.22
C GLN A 50 -11.64 1.32 -7.34
N LYS A 51 -11.97 1.83 -8.52
CA LYS A 51 -11.02 1.91 -9.64
C LYS A 51 -9.94 2.95 -9.40
N SER A 52 -10.26 4.10 -8.80
CA SER A 52 -9.25 5.10 -8.45
C SER A 52 -8.24 4.54 -7.44
N ARG A 53 -8.68 3.71 -6.48
CA ARG A 53 -7.76 3.04 -5.55
C ARG A 53 -6.79 2.09 -6.24
N ARG A 54 -7.22 1.37 -7.29
CA ARG A 54 -6.31 0.53 -8.09
C ARG A 54 -5.29 1.37 -8.84
N PHE A 55 -5.74 2.44 -9.48
CA PHE A 55 -4.87 3.41 -10.15
C PHE A 55 -3.82 3.99 -9.20
N ILE A 56 -4.24 4.50 -8.04
CA ILE A 56 -3.32 5.07 -7.04
C ILE A 56 -2.39 4.01 -6.47
N GLY A 57 -2.85 2.77 -6.27
CA GLY A 57 -1.98 1.66 -5.87
C GLY A 57 -0.80 1.46 -6.82
N ARG A 58 -1.08 1.36 -8.13
CA ARG A 58 -0.03 1.24 -9.15
C ARG A 58 0.86 2.47 -9.25
N LEU A 59 0.28 3.67 -9.12
CA LEU A 59 1.06 4.89 -9.10
C LEU A 59 2.03 4.93 -7.91
N VAL A 60 1.58 4.53 -6.73
CA VAL A 60 2.38 4.48 -5.50
C VAL A 60 3.52 3.48 -5.61
N GLU A 61 3.31 2.32 -6.26
CA GLU A 61 4.39 1.38 -6.55
C GLU A 61 5.51 2.04 -7.38
N LEU A 62 5.16 2.73 -8.46
CA LEU A 62 6.13 3.41 -9.31
C LEU A 62 6.84 4.56 -8.58
N GLN A 63 6.10 5.35 -7.81
CA GLN A 63 6.67 6.45 -7.03
C GLN A 63 7.57 5.93 -5.91
N PHE A 64 7.23 4.80 -5.29
CA PHE A 64 8.10 4.14 -4.33
C PHE A 64 9.38 3.59 -4.99
N ALA A 65 9.31 3.07 -6.21
CA ALA A 65 10.51 2.73 -7.00
C ALA A 65 11.43 3.95 -7.20
N GLU A 66 10.86 5.10 -7.59
CA GLU A 66 11.63 6.34 -7.76
C GLU A 66 12.23 6.84 -6.43
N TRP A 67 11.50 6.65 -5.32
CA TRP A 67 12.00 6.94 -3.97
C TRP A 67 13.16 6.02 -3.58
N LEU A 68 13.10 4.71 -3.89
CA LEU A 68 14.19 3.77 -3.66
C LEU A 68 15.46 4.22 -4.40
N GLU A 69 15.37 4.53 -5.69
CA GLU A 69 16.53 5.03 -6.46
C GLU A 69 17.14 6.28 -5.82
N SER A 70 16.29 7.21 -5.39
CA SER A 70 16.73 8.44 -4.71
C SER A 70 17.40 8.18 -3.36
N ASN A 71 17.21 7.00 -2.77
CA ASN A 71 17.81 6.54 -1.51
C ASN A 71 18.93 5.50 -1.72
N GLY A 72 19.52 5.48 -2.91
CA GLY A 72 20.73 4.71 -3.23
C GLY A 72 20.48 3.24 -3.54
N TRP A 73 19.24 2.85 -3.83
CA TRP A 73 18.93 1.52 -4.35
C TRP A 73 19.19 1.46 -5.86
N SER A 74 19.64 0.31 -6.35
CA SER A 74 19.96 0.06 -7.76
C SER A 74 19.29 -1.21 -8.29
N ASP A 75 19.45 -1.46 -9.59
CA ASP A 75 18.98 -2.70 -10.26
C ASP A 75 17.50 -2.99 -10.04
N LEU A 76 16.68 -1.94 -10.09
CA LEU A 76 15.25 -2.06 -9.90
C LEU A 76 14.65 -2.90 -11.03
N GLY A 77 13.84 -3.87 -10.66
CA GLY A 77 12.88 -4.43 -11.59
C GLY A 77 11.49 -4.50 -10.99
N LEU A 78 10.52 -4.17 -11.84
CA LEU A 78 9.13 -3.89 -11.48
C LEU A 78 8.21 -4.99 -11.99
N GLU A 79 7.15 -5.31 -11.25
CA GLU A 79 6.09 -6.24 -11.69
C GLU A 79 5.48 -5.82 -13.04
N ALA A 80 5.52 -4.53 -13.37
CA ALA A 80 5.08 -3.99 -14.65
C ALA A 80 5.67 -4.75 -15.86
N PHE A 81 6.88 -5.31 -15.73
CA PHE A 81 7.63 -5.99 -16.80
C PHE A 81 7.80 -7.49 -16.60
N ARG A 82 7.41 -8.04 -15.45
CA ARG A 82 7.68 -9.46 -15.11
C ARG A 82 6.75 -9.98 -14.03
N VAL A 83 6.66 -11.31 -13.95
CA VAL A 83 6.07 -11.99 -12.78
C VAL A 83 7.07 -11.93 -11.63
N GLY A 84 6.65 -11.48 -10.47
CA GLY A 84 7.53 -11.32 -9.31
C GLY A 84 6.90 -10.49 -8.19
N PRO A 85 7.71 -9.98 -7.25
CA PRO A 85 7.27 -8.95 -6.31
C PRO A 85 6.94 -7.65 -7.05
N ASP A 86 6.22 -6.73 -6.39
CA ASP A 86 5.97 -5.39 -6.92
C ASP A 86 7.27 -4.72 -7.40
N ILE A 87 8.33 -4.81 -6.57
CA ILE A 87 9.68 -4.32 -6.86
C ILE A 87 10.71 -5.30 -6.30
N ASP A 88 11.80 -5.56 -7.00
CA ASP A 88 13.07 -5.95 -6.35
C ASP A 88 14.19 -5.01 -6.74
N ALA A 89 15.11 -4.81 -5.82
CA ALA A 89 16.23 -3.88 -5.96
C ALA A 89 17.46 -4.41 -5.21
N ASN A 90 18.61 -3.81 -5.48
CA ASN A 90 19.87 -4.05 -4.79
C ASN A 90 20.25 -2.83 -3.93
N LYS A 91 20.83 -3.10 -2.76
CA LYS A 91 21.57 -2.09 -2.01
C LYS A 91 22.78 -2.75 -1.38
N GLU A 92 23.97 -2.25 -1.71
CA GLU A 92 25.24 -2.73 -1.14
C GLU A 92 25.44 -4.25 -1.31
N GLY A 93 25.02 -4.80 -2.45
CA GLY A 93 25.11 -6.24 -2.76
C GLY A 93 23.97 -7.08 -2.21
N ARG A 94 23.10 -6.50 -1.36
CA ARG A 94 21.92 -7.17 -0.81
C ARG A 94 20.73 -7.03 -1.76
N ARG A 95 20.21 -8.16 -2.24
CA ARG A 95 19.00 -8.19 -3.05
C ARG A 95 17.76 -8.25 -2.16
N VAL A 96 16.83 -7.32 -2.37
CA VAL A 96 15.61 -7.19 -1.58
C VAL A 96 14.39 -7.15 -2.49
N ALA A 97 13.37 -7.90 -2.13
CA ALA A 97 12.05 -7.86 -2.74
C ALA A 97 11.08 -7.08 -1.84
N PHE A 98 10.33 -6.18 -2.46
CA PHE A 98 9.37 -5.30 -1.84
C PHE A 98 7.97 -5.60 -2.36
N GLU A 99 7.02 -5.65 -1.44
CA GLU A 99 5.60 -5.70 -1.77
C GLU A 99 4.93 -4.49 -1.13
N VAL A 100 4.34 -3.64 -1.97
CA VAL A 100 3.82 -2.33 -1.60
C VAL A 100 2.33 -2.42 -1.37
N LYS A 101 1.86 -1.84 -0.28
CA LYS A 101 0.45 -1.78 0.09
C LYS A 101 0.08 -0.35 0.40
N PHE A 102 -0.68 0.24 -0.51
CA PHE A 102 -1.25 1.56 -0.31
C PHE A 102 -2.49 1.50 0.61
N ILE A 103 -2.55 2.43 1.56
CA ILE A 103 -3.69 2.73 2.44
C ILE A 103 -4.06 4.20 2.24
N GLY A 104 -5.10 4.45 1.45
CA GLY A 104 -5.73 5.78 1.33
C GLY A 104 -7.06 5.84 2.06
N ARG A 105 -7.88 6.84 1.72
CA ARG A 105 -9.27 6.93 2.22
C ARG A 105 -10.05 5.63 1.96
N GLN A 106 -10.66 5.07 3.00
CA GLN A 106 -11.46 3.84 2.86
C GLN A 106 -12.84 4.14 2.26
N ASN A 107 -13.49 3.13 1.68
CA ASN A 107 -14.83 3.27 1.09
C ASN A 107 -15.86 3.79 2.09
N THR A 108 -15.74 3.48 3.38
CA THR A 108 -16.64 4.00 4.41
C THR A 108 -16.39 5.45 4.72
N ASP A 109 -15.13 5.88 4.68
CA ASP A 109 -14.75 7.25 4.95
C ASP A 109 -15.15 8.10 3.74
N PHE A 110 -15.09 7.49 2.55
CA PHE A 110 -15.67 8.03 1.32
C PHE A 110 -17.20 8.12 1.40
N ALA A 111 -17.90 7.07 1.85
CA ALA A 111 -19.35 7.10 2.03
C ALA A 111 -19.79 8.14 3.08
N ALA A 112 -19.09 8.22 4.20
CA ALA A 112 -19.29 9.23 5.23
C ALA A 112 -19.00 10.64 4.68
N PHE A 113 -17.93 10.81 3.90
CA PHE A 113 -17.62 12.07 3.22
C PHE A 113 -18.73 12.48 2.23
N LEU A 114 -19.29 11.55 1.45
CA LEU A 114 -20.42 11.81 0.56
C LEU A 114 -21.68 12.22 1.34
N GLN A 115 -21.97 11.56 2.47
CA GLN A 115 -23.09 11.92 3.35
C GLN A 115 -22.90 13.32 3.97
N SER A 116 -21.69 13.63 4.44
CA SER A 116 -21.33 14.95 4.96
C SER A 116 -21.52 16.05 3.91
N ASN A 117 -21.05 15.83 2.68
CA ASN A 117 -21.24 16.78 1.57
C ASN A 117 -22.71 16.93 1.15
N ALA A 118 -23.55 15.93 1.41
CA ALA A 118 -25.00 16.01 1.22
C ALA A 118 -25.74 16.70 2.39
N GLY A 119 -24.99 17.28 3.35
CA GLY A 119 -25.55 17.95 4.53
C GLY A 119 -26.07 17.00 5.61
N GLN A 120 -25.73 15.71 5.52
CA GLN A 120 -26.11 14.70 6.51
C GLN A 120 -25.02 14.54 7.57
N SER A 121 -25.41 14.24 8.81
CA SER A 121 -24.46 13.99 9.89
C SER A 121 -23.67 12.71 9.62
N ALA A 122 -22.37 12.83 9.39
CA ALA A 122 -21.48 11.72 9.08
C ALA A 122 -20.29 11.69 10.06
N ALA A 123 -20.58 11.43 11.34
CA ALA A 123 -19.55 11.14 12.32
C ALA A 123 -19.15 9.66 12.20
N THR A 124 -18.00 9.38 11.59
CA THR A 124 -17.38 8.05 11.64
C THR A 124 -16.10 8.13 12.47
N SER A 125 -16.12 7.59 13.69
CA SER A 125 -14.89 7.30 14.43
C SER A 125 -14.38 5.92 14.02
N VAL A 126 -13.16 5.84 13.49
CA VAL A 126 -12.48 4.55 13.29
C VAL A 126 -11.93 4.10 14.64
N SER A 127 -12.21 2.85 15.04
CA SER A 127 -11.62 2.29 16.25
C SER A 127 -10.08 2.21 16.09
N PRO A 128 -9.29 2.67 17.05
CA PRO A 128 -7.82 2.57 16.98
C PRO A 128 -7.34 1.12 16.87
N TYR A 129 -8.09 0.16 17.42
CA TYR A 129 -7.80 -1.26 17.29
C TYR A 129 -8.13 -1.81 15.90
N ASP A 130 -9.16 -1.30 15.24
CA ASP A 130 -9.48 -1.69 13.85
C ASP A 130 -8.41 -1.16 12.90
N ALA A 131 -7.89 0.05 13.14
CA ALA A 131 -6.77 0.61 12.38
C ALA A 131 -5.50 -0.24 12.56
N LYS A 132 -5.14 -0.58 13.81
CA LYS A 132 -4.06 -1.54 14.11
C LYS A 132 -4.24 -2.85 13.34
N ASN A 133 -5.42 -3.44 13.42
CA ASN A 133 -5.73 -4.72 12.79
C ASN A 133 -5.66 -4.64 11.27
N TYR A 134 -6.16 -3.55 10.68
CA TYR A 134 -6.10 -3.34 9.24
C TYR A 134 -4.65 -3.20 8.76
N LEU A 135 -3.82 -2.43 9.47
CA LEU A 135 -2.40 -2.32 9.16
C LEU A 135 -1.70 -3.69 9.22
N MET A 136 -1.93 -4.48 10.28
CA MET A 136 -1.41 -5.84 10.41
C MET A 136 -1.86 -6.75 9.24
N PHE A 137 -3.13 -6.65 8.84
CA PHE A 137 -3.64 -7.42 7.70
C PHE A 137 -2.96 -7.03 6.38
N ARG A 138 -2.70 -5.73 6.13
CA ARG A 138 -1.99 -5.30 4.92
C ARG A 138 -0.55 -5.82 4.88
N VAL A 139 0.13 -5.84 6.02
CA VAL A 139 1.46 -6.48 6.15
C VAL A 139 1.37 -7.98 5.89
N TYR A 140 0.36 -8.67 6.42
CA TYR A 140 0.12 -10.08 6.14
C TYR A 140 -0.12 -10.35 4.65
N GLU A 141 -0.94 -9.55 3.97
CA GLU A 141 -1.16 -9.69 2.52
C GLU A 141 0.16 -9.56 1.75
N ALA A 142 0.97 -8.56 2.10
CA ALA A 142 2.27 -8.35 1.48
C ALA A 142 3.21 -9.55 1.72
N ALA A 143 3.27 -10.02 2.96
CA ALA A 143 4.05 -11.19 3.34
C ALA A 143 3.63 -12.44 2.55
N LYS A 144 2.32 -12.69 2.39
CA LYS A 144 1.80 -13.80 1.57
C LYS A 144 2.31 -13.75 0.14
N GLN A 145 2.32 -12.57 -0.48
CA GLN A 145 2.79 -12.41 -1.86
C GLN A 145 4.31 -12.63 -1.98
N LEU A 146 5.07 -12.25 -0.95
CA LEU A 146 6.52 -12.45 -0.89
C LEU A 146 6.97 -13.87 -0.46
N GLN A 147 6.06 -14.75 0.00
CA GLN A 147 6.44 -16.04 0.59
C GLN A 147 7.34 -16.90 -0.29
N ARG A 148 7.17 -16.84 -1.61
CA ARG A 148 7.91 -17.66 -2.58
C ARG A 148 9.22 -17.04 -3.04
N ILE A 149 9.52 -15.81 -2.62
CA ILE A 149 10.70 -15.09 -3.05
C ILE A 149 11.90 -15.49 -2.18
N ASN A 150 13.01 -15.86 -2.82
CA ASN A 150 14.22 -16.35 -2.18
C ASN A 150 15.31 -15.25 -2.09
N CYS A 151 14.99 -14.15 -1.41
CA CYS A 151 15.92 -13.11 -1.02
C CYS A 151 15.36 -12.41 0.22
N ASP A 152 15.92 -11.26 0.61
CA ASP A 152 15.33 -10.46 1.68
C ASP A 152 13.97 -9.92 1.27
N ARG A 153 13.01 -9.93 2.19
CA ARG A 153 11.61 -9.60 1.93
C ARG A 153 11.16 -8.47 2.82
N ILE A 154 10.72 -7.37 2.22
CA ILE A 154 10.22 -6.20 2.95
C ILE A 154 8.78 -5.93 2.54
N ALA A 155 7.88 -5.94 3.52
CA ALA A 155 6.53 -5.42 3.31
C ALA A 155 6.56 -3.90 3.49
N VAL A 156 6.03 -3.18 2.51
CA VAL A 156 6.00 -1.72 2.52
C VAL A 156 4.56 -1.26 2.60
N VAL A 157 4.20 -0.55 3.66
CA VAL A 157 2.88 0.07 3.79
C VAL A 157 3.01 1.57 3.57
N VAL A 158 2.38 2.08 2.53
CA VAL A 158 2.30 3.51 2.24
C VAL A 158 0.94 4.02 2.66
N VAL A 159 0.90 4.94 3.61
CA VAL A 159 -0.33 5.56 4.12
C VAL A 159 -0.47 6.96 3.54
N GLU A 160 -1.60 7.27 2.93
CA GLU A 160 -1.92 8.63 2.50
C GLU A 160 -2.01 9.57 3.71
N ASP A 161 -1.46 10.78 3.60
CA ASP A 161 -1.40 11.77 4.70
C ASP A 161 -2.76 11.99 5.39
N VAL A 162 -3.86 12.07 4.61
CA VAL A 162 -5.21 12.24 5.16
C VAL A 162 -5.74 11.02 5.91
N ALA A 163 -5.19 9.84 5.66
CA ALA A 163 -5.53 8.60 6.37
C ALA A 163 -4.59 8.36 7.56
N TRP A 164 -3.43 9.03 7.62
CA TRP A 164 -2.38 8.80 8.61
C TRP A 164 -2.85 8.97 10.05
N ALA A 165 -3.69 9.97 10.32
CA ALA A 165 -4.22 10.23 11.67
C ALA A 165 -4.93 9.03 12.31
N ASN A 166 -5.42 8.08 11.50
CA ASN A 166 -6.05 6.85 12.01
C ASN A 166 -5.03 5.80 12.49
N PHE A 167 -3.77 5.89 12.07
CA PHE A 167 -2.71 4.91 12.34
C PHE A 167 -1.56 5.46 13.19
N GLU A 168 -1.44 6.79 13.27
CA GLU A 168 -0.32 7.48 13.89
C GLU A 168 0.01 6.93 15.27
N THR A 169 -0.94 6.99 16.20
CA THR A 169 -0.79 6.48 17.57
C THR A 169 -0.32 5.02 17.60
N GLN A 170 -0.89 4.15 16.76
CA GLN A 170 -0.55 2.73 16.77
C GLN A 170 0.89 2.48 16.32
N VAL A 171 1.38 3.30 15.40
CA VAL A 171 2.72 3.17 14.82
C VAL A 171 3.77 3.86 15.70
N THR A 172 3.51 5.09 16.15
CA THR A 172 4.49 5.91 16.89
C THR A 172 4.62 5.52 18.36
N GLU A 173 3.55 4.99 18.96
CA GLU A 173 3.56 4.54 20.36
C GLU A 173 3.79 3.02 20.51
N GLY A 174 4.15 2.32 19.43
CA GLY A 174 4.53 0.91 19.50
C GLY A 174 3.40 -0.05 19.87
N TRP A 175 2.16 0.22 19.46
CA TRP A 175 1.03 -0.66 19.76
C TRP A 175 1.09 -2.00 19.01
N ILE A 176 1.94 -2.09 17.98
CA ILE A 176 2.14 -3.29 17.17
C ILE A 176 3.41 -4.01 17.62
N GLU A 177 3.22 -5.18 18.21
CA GLU A 177 4.31 -6.08 18.56
C GLU A 177 4.71 -6.89 17.34
N TRP A 178 5.60 -6.34 16.51
CA TRP A 178 6.06 -6.98 15.26
C TRP A 178 6.75 -8.33 15.49
N ALA A 179 7.40 -8.51 16.65
CA ALA A 179 7.99 -9.79 17.04
C ALA A 179 6.93 -10.88 17.30
N ASN A 180 5.72 -10.50 17.71
CA ASN A 180 4.60 -11.40 18.00
C ASN A 180 3.30 -10.90 17.33
N PRO A 181 3.24 -10.93 15.99
CA PRO A 181 2.18 -10.30 15.23
C PRO A 181 0.84 -10.99 15.48
N GLN A 182 -0.12 -10.21 15.96
CA GLN A 182 -1.47 -10.66 16.32
C GLN A 182 -2.50 -9.56 16.06
N PHE A 183 -3.74 -9.95 15.77
CA PHE A 183 -4.86 -9.03 15.79
C PHE A 183 -5.28 -8.74 17.23
N SER A 184 -5.80 -7.54 17.48
CA SER A 184 -6.45 -7.17 18.72
C SER A 184 -7.83 -7.83 18.82
N ASP A 185 -8.13 -8.38 19.99
CA ASP A 185 -9.47 -8.88 20.33
C ASP A 185 -10.48 -7.74 20.58
N ARG A 186 -9.98 -6.52 20.82
CA ARG A 186 -10.81 -5.32 21.05
C ARG A 186 -11.20 -4.66 19.72
N HIS A 187 -11.87 -5.39 18.84
CA HIS A 187 -12.24 -4.91 17.51
C HIS A 187 -13.75 -4.72 17.35
N SER A 188 -14.16 -3.94 16.34
CA SER A 188 -15.59 -3.72 16.07
C SER A 188 -16.20 -4.85 15.23
N GLU A 189 -17.54 -4.92 15.18
CA GLU A 189 -18.27 -5.82 14.27
C GLU A 189 -17.88 -5.58 12.79
N ARG A 190 -17.49 -4.36 12.45
CA ARG A 190 -17.02 -4.03 11.09
C ARG A 190 -15.72 -4.76 10.76
N TRP A 191 -14.79 -4.86 11.70
CA TRP A 191 -13.58 -5.68 11.53
C TRP A 191 -13.94 -7.14 11.31
N THR A 192 -14.88 -7.68 12.10
CA THR A 192 -15.34 -9.07 11.94
C THR A 192 -15.91 -9.32 10.55
N LYS A 193 -16.76 -8.41 10.03
CA LYS A 193 -17.31 -8.48 8.67
C LYS A 193 -16.21 -8.40 7.61
N PHE A 194 -15.22 -7.54 7.81
CA PHE A 194 -14.07 -7.43 6.92
C PHE A 194 -13.29 -8.76 6.88
N VAL A 195 -12.90 -9.33 8.02
CA VAL A 195 -12.19 -10.62 8.08
C VAL A 195 -13.01 -11.72 7.42
N GLN A 196 -14.32 -11.76 7.67
CA GLN A 196 -15.22 -12.73 7.03
C GLN A 196 -15.21 -12.60 5.52
N SER A 197 -15.17 -11.37 4.97
CA SER A 197 -15.08 -11.16 3.51
C SER A 197 -13.74 -11.59 2.92
N GLN A 198 -12.70 -11.72 3.74
CA GLN A 198 -11.37 -12.17 3.30
C GLN A 198 -11.18 -13.69 3.36
N LYS A 199 -12.06 -14.43 4.03
CA LYS A 199 -11.89 -15.90 4.23
C LYS A 199 -11.79 -16.70 2.95
N THR A 200 -12.41 -16.26 1.85
CA THR A 200 -12.26 -16.94 0.55
C THR A 200 -10.82 -16.89 0.03
N ARG A 201 -10.13 -15.76 0.23
CA ARG A 201 -8.75 -15.55 -0.23
C ARG A 201 -7.72 -16.00 0.81
N TYR A 202 -8.04 -15.82 2.09
CA TYR A 202 -7.18 -16.10 3.24
C TYR A 202 -7.93 -16.95 4.27
N PRO A 203 -8.20 -18.24 3.98
CA PRO A 203 -9.03 -19.08 4.84
C PRO A 203 -8.41 -19.34 6.21
N ASN A 204 -7.07 -19.36 6.29
CA ASN A 204 -6.31 -19.67 7.49
C ASN A 204 -5.70 -18.43 8.15
N LEU A 205 -6.25 -17.23 7.86
CA LEU A 205 -5.68 -15.95 8.29
C LEU A 205 -5.26 -15.92 9.76
N SER A 206 -6.09 -16.44 10.67
CA SER A 206 -5.79 -16.45 12.10
C SER A 206 -4.62 -17.38 12.45
N ASP A 207 -4.55 -18.56 11.81
CA ASP A 207 -3.59 -19.60 12.15
C ASP A 207 -2.22 -19.34 11.51
N ASP A 208 -2.21 -18.71 10.33
CA ASP A 208 -0.99 -18.47 9.56
C ASP A 208 -0.47 -17.04 9.60
N LEU A 209 -1.14 -16.12 10.31
CA LEU A 209 -0.71 -14.72 10.47
C LEU A 209 0.75 -14.65 10.92
N GLN A 210 1.04 -15.25 12.08
CA GLN A 210 2.34 -15.16 12.70
C GLN A 210 3.48 -15.78 11.88
N PRO A 211 3.40 -17.04 11.43
CA PRO A 211 4.47 -17.62 10.60
C PRO A 211 4.62 -16.89 9.26
N THR A 212 3.53 -16.34 8.71
CA THR A 212 3.59 -15.58 7.45
C THR A 212 4.32 -14.25 7.64
N VAL A 213 3.93 -13.44 8.63
CA VAL A 213 4.57 -12.13 8.87
C VAL A 213 6.03 -12.29 9.28
N ARG A 214 6.35 -13.24 10.17
CA ARG A 214 7.75 -13.53 10.58
C ARG A 214 8.65 -14.04 9.44
N SER A 215 8.08 -14.40 8.30
CA SER A 215 8.89 -14.76 7.12
C SER A 215 9.59 -13.55 6.50
N LEU A 216 9.05 -12.35 6.69
CA LEU A 216 9.65 -11.09 6.26
C LEU A 216 10.95 -10.80 7.02
N ASN A 217 11.79 -9.96 6.42
CA ASN A 217 12.98 -9.40 7.07
C ASN A 217 12.63 -8.10 7.78
N GLU A 218 11.76 -7.29 7.18
CA GLU A 218 11.41 -5.98 7.70
C GLU A 218 10.00 -5.56 7.27
N VAL A 219 9.41 -4.66 8.04
CA VAL A 219 8.21 -3.89 7.65
C VAL A 219 8.59 -2.42 7.60
N TRP A 220 8.26 -1.76 6.50
CA TRP A 220 8.42 -0.31 6.36
C TRP A 220 7.06 0.36 6.33
N ILE A 221 6.94 1.46 7.06
CA ILE A 221 5.75 2.30 7.05
C ILE A 221 6.16 3.69 6.56
N LEU A 222 5.57 4.14 5.46
CA LEU A 222 5.79 5.44 4.87
C LEU A 222 4.49 6.25 4.85
N ILE A 223 4.61 7.57 4.97
CA ILE A 223 3.52 8.50 4.68
C ILE A 223 3.73 9.09 3.30
N MET A 224 2.70 9.01 2.44
CA MET A 224 2.63 9.77 1.20
C MET A 224 1.95 11.11 1.47
N ARG A 225 2.75 12.19 1.42
CA ARG A 225 2.29 13.57 1.58
C ARG A 225 1.45 14.03 0.40
N SER A 226 0.67 15.08 0.61
CA SER A 226 -0.19 15.68 -0.43
C SER A 226 0.58 16.19 -1.66
N ASP A 227 1.89 16.40 -1.53
CA ASP A 227 2.78 16.81 -2.60
C ASP A 227 3.58 15.64 -3.22
N PHE A 228 3.14 14.41 -2.96
CA PHE A 228 3.69 13.13 -3.44
C PHE A 228 5.12 12.84 -2.95
N GLN A 229 5.52 13.44 -1.84
CA GLN A 229 6.73 13.05 -1.12
C GLN A 229 6.44 11.90 -0.15
N TYR A 230 7.50 11.13 0.13
CA TYR A 230 7.43 9.96 0.99
C TYR A 230 8.34 10.15 2.19
N ASP A 231 7.73 10.10 3.37
CA ASP A 231 8.45 10.11 4.64
C ASP A 231 8.46 8.69 5.21
N LEU A 232 9.64 8.12 5.43
CA LEU A 232 9.77 6.88 6.18
C LEU A 232 9.52 7.17 7.67
N VAL A 233 8.42 6.65 8.19
CA VAL A 233 8.03 6.83 9.60
C VAL A 233 8.73 5.81 10.49
N GLY A 234 8.81 4.58 10.02
CA GLY A 234 9.36 3.48 10.79
C GLY A 234 9.79 2.33 9.92
N SER A 235 10.87 1.68 10.35
CA SER A 235 11.41 0.47 9.75
C SER A 235 11.57 -0.54 10.91
N TYR A 236 10.93 -1.71 10.76
CA TYR A 236 10.73 -2.66 11.86
C TYR A 236 11.35 -4.01 11.49
N PRO A 237 12.56 -4.34 11.97
CA PRO A 237 13.20 -5.61 11.69
C PRO A 237 12.42 -6.76 12.34
N LEU A 238 12.31 -7.88 11.62
CA LEU A 238 11.57 -9.08 12.03
C LEU A 238 12.46 -10.31 12.20
N LYS A 239 13.70 -10.23 11.73
CA LYS A 239 14.73 -11.24 11.93
C LYS A 239 15.92 -10.56 12.61
N GLU A 240 16.43 -11.22 13.64
CA GLU A 240 17.72 -10.90 14.27
C GLU A 240 18.88 -11.47 13.44
#